data_AF-A0A6H5JK40-F1
#
_entry.id   AF-A0A6H5JK40-F1
#
_cell.length_a   1.000
_cell.length_b   1.000
_cell.length_c   1.000
_cell.angle_alpha   90.00
_cell.angle_beta   90.00
_cell.angle_gamma   90.00
#
_symmetry.space_group_name_H-M   'P 1'
#
loop_
_entity.id
_entity.type
_entity.pdbx_description
1 polymer ?
#
loop_
_entity_poly.entity_id
_entity_poly.type
_entity_poly.pdbx_seq_one_letter_code
_entity_poly.pdbx_strand_id
1 'polypeptide(L)'
;MRYWEATHTWVKEYLDIYYESDKDVEEDYELQAMIKELVDIAKVYWLKDYYTTDDKKAFIAKVIASWIYSASTLHAAVNFPQKPSMSFVPSCPGSVYAPPPIDKVFHQV
;
A
#
# COMPACT_ATOMS: atom_id res chain seq x y z
N MET A 1 -4.21 -12.70 -2.57
CA MET A 1 -4.44 -12.77 -1.11
C MET A 1 -3.35 -13.53 -0.37
N ARG A 2 -2.87 -14.70 -0.83
CA ARG A 2 -1.83 -15.49 -0.12
C ARG A 2 -0.57 -14.73 0.31
N TYR A 3 0.00 -13.88 -0.54
CA TYR A 3 1.17 -13.07 -0.17
C TYR A 3 0.86 -12.03 0.91
N TRP A 4 -0.32 -11.41 0.86
CA TRP A 4 -0.79 -10.49 1.90
C TRP A 4 -0.96 -11.23 3.23
N GLU A 5 -1.64 -12.37 3.21
CA GLU A 5 -1.85 -13.22 4.39
C GLU A 5 -0.51 -13.64 5.00
N ALA A 6 0.45 -14.10 4.19
CA ALA A 6 1.78 -14.49 4.66
C ALA A 6 2.54 -13.31 5.29
N THR A 7 2.56 -12.15 4.64
CA THR A 7 3.21 -10.94 5.20
C THR A 7 2.53 -10.53 6.50
N HIS A 8 1.20 -10.48 6.55
CA HIS A 8 0.46 -10.04 7.72
C HIS A 8 0.63 -10.99 8.91
N THR A 9 0.57 -12.30 8.68
CA THR A 9 0.83 -13.31 9.71
C THR A 9 2.24 -13.17 10.25
N TRP A 10 3.25 -13.06 9.38
CA TRP A 10 4.64 -12.90 9.80
C TRP A 10 4.85 -11.62 10.64
N VAL A 11 4.28 -10.49 10.23
CA VAL A 11 4.36 -9.23 10.99
C VAL A 11 3.71 -9.37 12.35
N LYS A 12 2.54 -10.00 12.42
CA LYS A 12 1.84 -10.22 13.69
C LYS A 12 2.68 -11.07 14.65
N GLU A 13 3.20 -12.20 14.17
CA GLU A 13 4.08 -13.08 14.94
C GLU A 13 5.36 -12.37 15.38
N TYR A 14 5.92 -11.48 14.55
CA TYR A 14 7.08 -10.68 14.91
C TYR A 14 6.77 -9.67 16.02
N LEU A 15 5.65 -8.95 15.93
CA LEU A 15 5.24 -7.98 16.96
C LEU A 15 4.86 -8.67 18.27
N ASP A 16 4.33 -9.89 18.23
CA ASP A 16 4.04 -10.71 19.41
C ASP A 16 5.30 -11.01 20.26
N ILE A 17 6.50 -10.90 19.69
CA ILE A 17 7.77 -11.08 20.42
C ILE A 17 8.11 -9.85 21.28
N TYR A 18 7.73 -8.65 20.84
CA TYR A 18 8.18 -7.38 21.45
C TYR A 18 7.07 -6.64 22.22
N TYR A 19 5.81 -6.82 21.83
CA TYR A 19 4.67 -6.21 22.48
C TYR A 19 3.75 -7.32 22.99
N GLU A 20 3.59 -7.44 24.30
CA GLU A 20 2.71 -8.44 24.91
C GLU A 20 1.24 -8.00 24.83
N SER A 21 1.00 -6.69 24.87
CA SER A 21 -0.32 -6.08 24.91
C SER A 21 -0.41 -4.78 24.11
N ASP A 22 -1.63 -4.28 23.91
CA ASP A 22 -1.86 -2.96 23.29
C ASP A 22 -1.22 -1.83 24.11
N LYS A 23 -1.11 -2.01 25.43
CA LYS A 23 -0.48 -1.04 26.33
C LYS A 23 1.00 -0.82 25.99
N ASP A 24 1.73 -1.89 25.65
CA ASP A 24 3.16 -1.78 25.30
C ASP A 24 3.35 -0.96 24.01
N VAL A 25 2.40 -1.06 23.07
CA VAL A 25 2.36 -0.26 21.84
C VAL A 25 2.09 1.21 22.16
N GLU A 26 1.17 1.49 23.08
CA GLU A 26 0.83 2.86 23.51
C GLU A 26 1.96 3.55 24.29
N GLU A 27 2.73 2.79 25.09
CA GLU A 27 3.84 3.30 25.89
C GLU A 27 5.14 3.51 25.07
N ASP A 28 5.22 2.98 23.85
CA ASP A 28 6.35 3.19 22.94
C ASP A 28 6.35 4.61 22.34
N TYR A 29 7.14 5.50 22.94
CA TYR A 29 7.20 6.90 22.55
C TYR A 29 7.74 7.10 21.12
N GLU A 30 8.60 6.23 20.62
CA GLU A 30 9.17 6.33 19.27
C GLU A 30 8.10 5.99 18.24
N LEU A 31 7.33 4.92 18.50
CA LEU A 31 6.20 4.53 17.69
C LEU A 31 5.11 5.61 17.68
N GLN A 32 4.77 6.18 18.85
CA GLN A 32 3.81 7.28 18.93
C GLN A 32 4.27 8.52 18.13
N ALA A 33 5.55 8.87 18.22
CA ALA A 33 6.13 9.96 17.46
C ALA A 33 6.06 9.70 15.94
N MET A 34 6.38 8.50 15.49
CA MET A 34 6.30 8.10 14.09
C MET A 34 4.85 8.19 13.56
N ILE A 35 3.87 7.68 14.30
CA ILE A 35 2.46 7.74 13.90
C ILE A 35 2.00 9.20 13.78
N LYS A 36 2.36 10.03 14.76
CA LYS A 36 2.04 11.46 14.76
C LYS A 36 2.65 12.17 13.56
N GLU A 37 3.92 11.91 13.27
CA GLU A 37 4.60 12.47 12.10
C GLU A 37 3.91 12.07 10.79
N LEU A 38 3.58 10.79 10.63
CA LEU A 38 2.91 10.29 9.43
C LEU A 38 1.51 10.90 9.23
N VAL A 39 0.76 11.08 10.31
CA VAL A 39 -0.57 11.70 10.27
C VAL A 39 -0.50 13.20 10.03
N ASP A 40 0.32 13.91 10.82
CA ASP A 40 0.30 15.37 10.86
C ASP A 40 1.14 16.00 9.75
N ILE A 41 2.29 15.41 9.43
CA ILE A 41 3.24 15.96 8.46
C ILE A 41 3.02 15.30 7.10
N ALA A 42 3.11 13.98 7.03
CA ALA A 42 2.97 13.25 5.75
C ALA A 42 1.51 13.10 5.27
N LYS A 43 0.53 13.52 6.08
CA LYS A 43 -0.92 13.50 5.75
C LYS A 43 -1.44 12.10 5.36
N VAL A 44 -0.92 11.07 6.01
CA VAL A 44 -1.41 9.69 5.88
C VAL A 44 -2.72 9.54 6.65
N TYR A 45 -3.80 10.08 6.11
CA TYR A 45 -5.05 10.27 6.86
C TYR A 45 -5.72 8.98 7.35
N TRP A 46 -5.56 7.88 6.62
CA TRP A 46 -6.10 6.59 7.05
C TRP A 46 -5.43 6.06 8.34
N LEU A 47 -4.23 6.54 8.68
CA LEU A 47 -3.55 6.17 9.92
C LEU A 47 -4.20 6.82 11.16
N LYS A 48 -5.10 7.80 10.99
CA LYS A 48 -5.86 8.41 12.10
C LYS A 48 -6.74 7.42 12.85
N ASP A 49 -7.13 6.33 12.20
CA ASP A 49 -7.89 5.23 12.81
C ASP A 49 -7.13 4.60 13.99
N TYR A 50 -5.80 4.79 14.07
CA TYR A 50 -5.00 4.43 15.23
C TYR A 50 -5.51 5.08 16.52
N TYR A 51 -6.01 6.32 16.47
CA TYR A 51 -6.46 7.04 17.66
C TYR A 51 -7.84 6.59 18.15
N THR A 52 -8.62 5.89 17.34
CA THR A 52 -10.00 5.48 17.66
C THR A 52 -10.16 3.98 17.86
N THR A 53 -9.24 3.16 17.38
CA THR A 53 -9.27 1.70 17.56
C THR A 53 -8.83 1.30 18.97
N ASP A 54 -9.49 0.29 19.55
CA ASP A 54 -9.06 -0.31 20.82
C ASP A 54 -7.95 -1.38 20.60
N ASP A 55 -7.89 -2.01 19.42
CA ASP A 55 -6.92 -3.06 19.09
C ASP A 55 -5.62 -2.48 18.49
N LYS A 56 -4.88 -1.68 19.27
CA LYS A 56 -3.69 -0.92 18.81
C LYS A 56 -2.65 -1.81 18.13
N LYS A 57 -2.29 -2.92 18.75
CA LYS A 57 -1.26 -3.86 18.25
C LYS A 57 -1.68 -4.51 16.95
N ALA A 58 -2.94 -4.94 16.84
CA ALA A 58 -3.46 -5.51 15.60
C ALA A 58 -3.50 -4.45 14.48
N PHE A 59 -3.85 -3.22 14.81
CA PHE A 59 -3.82 -2.12 13.86
C PHE A 59 -2.41 -1.83 13.35
N ILE A 60 -1.41 -1.75 14.24
CA ILE A 60 -0.01 -1.55 13.86
C ILE A 60 0.54 -2.72 13.05
N ALA A 61 0.16 -3.96 13.38
CA ALA A 61 0.51 -5.13 12.57
C ALA A 61 0.01 -4.98 11.13
N LYS A 62 -1.22 -4.53 10.95
CA LYS A 62 -1.80 -4.27 9.62
C LYS A 62 -1.10 -3.13 8.89
N VAL A 63 -0.73 -2.05 9.59
CA VAL A 63 0.01 -0.91 9.02
C VAL A 63 1.36 -1.36 8.48
N ILE A 64 2.17 -2.02 9.33
CA ILE A 64 3.51 -2.48 8.97
C ILE A 64 3.44 -3.52 7.83
N ALA A 65 2.49 -4.47 7.92
CA ALA A 65 2.26 -5.43 6.85
C ALA A 65 1.90 -4.76 5.52
N SER A 66 1.09 -3.69 5.55
CA SER A 66 0.74 -2.89 4.37
C SER A 66 1.96 -2.25 3.73
N TRP A 67 2.90 -1.73 4.52
CA TRP A 67 4.13 -1.15 3.99
C TRP A 67 5.06 -2.20 3.38
N ILE A 68 5.30 -3.32 4.09
CA ILE A 68 6.13 -4.41 3.57
C ILE A 68 5.53 -4.98 2.29
N TYR A 69 4.22 -5.23 2.27
CA TYR A 69 3.51 -5.74 1.10
C TYR A 69 3.59 -4.75 -0.07
N SER A 70 3.40 -3.45 0.20
CA SER A 70 3.45 -2.41 -0.81
C SER A 70 4.84 -2.30 -1.46
N ALA A 71 5.89 -2.29 -0.64
CA ALA A 71 7.28 -2.20 -1.10
C ALA A 71 7.79 -3.46 -1.80
N SER A 72 7.14 -4.62 -1.60
CA SER A 72 7.55 -5.91 -2.16
C SER A 72 6.57 -6.42 -3.21
N THR A 73 5.54 -7.16 -2.77
CA THR A 73 4.62 -7.91 -3.62
C THR A 73 3.84 -6.98 -4.54
N LEU A 74 3.32 -5.87 -4.02
CA LEU A 74 2.57 -4.92 -4.85
C LEU A 74 3.48 -4.27 -5.90
N HIS A 75 4.65 -3.77 -5.48
CA HIS A 75 5.63 -3.21 -6.40
C HIS A 75 6.00 -4.20 -7.52
N ALA A 76 6.34 -5.45 -7.17
CA ALA A 76 6.63 -6.50 -8.13
C ALA A 76 5.46 -6.76 -9.10
N ALA A 77 4.23 -6.82 -8.57
CA ALA A 77 3.03 -7.10 -9.35
C ALA A 77 2.72 -6.00 -10.39
N VAL A 78 2.98 -4.73 -10.08
CA VAL A 78 2.73 -3.61 -11.02
C VAL A 78 3.93 -3.28 -11.90
N ASN A 79 5.14 -3.69 -11.51
CA ASN A 79 6.38 -3.36 -12.21
C ASN A 79 6.82 -4.43 -13.20
N PHE A 80 6.89 -5.71 -12.79
CA PHE A 80 7.45 -6.77 -13.65
C PHE A 80 6.65 -7.01 -14.95
N PRO A 81 5.32 -6.85 -14.99
CA PRO A 81 4.57 -6.95 -16.24
C PRO A 81 4.78 -5.79 -17.20
N GLN A 82 5.39 -4.68 -16.79
CA GLN A 82 5.59 -3.52 -17.67
C GLN A 82 6.38 -3.90 -18.92
N LYS A 83 7.48 -4.64 -18.77
CA LYS A 83 8.31 -5.03 -19.92
C LYS A 83 7.49 -5.79 -20.98
N PRO A 84 6.85 -6.94 -20.70
CA PRO A 84 6.10 -7.67 -21.73
C PRO A 84 4.85 -6.94 -22.23
N SER A 85 4.20 -6.10 -21.41
CA SER A 85 2.95 -5.44 -21.78
C SER A 85 3.14 -4.10 -22.50
N MET A 86 4.15 -3.33 -22.10
CA MET A 86 4.43 -1.97 -22.61
C MET A 86 5.49 -1.97 -23.72
N SER A 87 6.20 -3.08 -23.96
CA SER A 87 7.13 -3.19 -25.10
C SER A 87 6.43 -3.17 -26.45
N PHE A 88 5.16 -3.57 -26.50
CA PHE A 88 4.31 -3.43 -27.69
C PHE A 88 3.48 -2.16 -27.56
N VAL A 89 3.98 -1.04 -28.11
CA VAL A 89 3.38 0.29 -27.96
C VAL A 89 1.88 0.33 -28.29
N PRO A 90 1.36 -0.35 -29.33
CA PRO A 90 -0.08 -0.33 -29.62
C PRO A 90 -0.97 -0.94 -28.53
N SER A 91 -0.46 -1.85 -27.68
CA SER A 91 -1.26 -2.40 -26.57
C SER A 91 -1.29 -1.52 -25.33
N CYS A 92 -0.31 -0.63 -25.15
CA CYS A 92 -0.23 0.27 -24.00
C CYS A 92 0.39 1.62 -24.43
N PRO A 93 -0.34 2.45 -25.20
CA PRO A 93 0.18 3.73 -25.65
C PRO A 93 0.31 4.70 -24.47
N GLY A 94 1.50 5.27 -24.28
CA GLY A 94 1.74 6.27 -23.23
C GLY A 94 1.11 7.64 -23.51
N SER A 95 0.68 7.89 -24.75
CA SER A 95 -0.02 9.11 -25.15
C SER A 95 -0.87 8.85 -26.40
N VAL A 96 -1.87 9.71 -26.61
CA VAL A 96 -2.71 9.77 -27.80
C VAL A 96 -2.67 11.20 -28.34
N TYR A 97 -2.41 11.34 -29.64
CA TYR A 97 -2.17 12.64 -30.29
C TYR A 97 -3.36 13.14 -31.12
N ALA A 98 -4.50 12.46 -31.03
CA ALA A 98 -5.75 12.81 -31.69
C ALA A 98 -6.90 12.68 -30.68
N PRO A 99 -7.99 13.45 -30.84
CA PRO A 99 -9.17 13.28 -30.00
C PRO A 99 -9.77 11.87 -30.17
N PRO A 100 -10.48 11.35 -29.16
CA PRO A 100 -11.27 10.14 -29.32
C PRO A 100 -12.26 10.27 -30.49
N PRO A 101 -12.51 9.20 -31.27
CA PRO A 101 -13.50 9.22 -32.34
C PRO A 101 -14.88 9.64 -31.82
N ILE A 102 -15.57 10.51 -32.55
CA ILE A 102 -16.93 10.98 -32.22
C ILE A 102 -18.04 10.11 -32.83
N ASP A 103 -17.68 9.28 -33.80
CA ASP A 103 -18.56 8.32 -34.46
C ASP A 103 -17.79 7.01 -34.73
N LYS A 104 -18.49 6.03 -35.31
CA LYS A 104 -17.91 4.74 -35.71
C LYS A 104 -17.57 4.69 -37.20
N VAL A 105 -17.56 5.83 -37.89
CA VAL A 105 -17.29 5.90 -39.32
C VAL A 105 -15.77 5.85 -39.52
N PHE A 106 -15.34 5.06 -40.49
CA PHE A 106 -13.93 4.97 -40.83
C PHE A 106 -13.55 6.20 -41.66
N HIS A 107 -13.01 7.22 -41.00
CA HIS A 107 -12.44 8.39 -41.67
C HIS A 107 -11.03 8.03 -42.13
N GLN A 108 -10.80 7.89 -43.44
CA GLN A 108 -9.45 7.69 -43.99
C GLN A 108 -8.58 8.90 -43.66
N VAL A 109 -7.43 8.67 -43.02
CA VAL A 109 -6.41 9.68 -42.68
C VAL A 109 -5.32 9.67 -43.74
#